data_AF-A0A9W8MQB9-F1
#
_entry.id   AF-A0A9W8MQB9-F1
#
_cell.length_a   1.000
_cell.length_b   1.000
_cell.length_c   1.000
_cell.angle_alpha   90.00
_cell.angle_beta   90.00
_cell.angle_gamma   90.00
#
_symmetry.space_group_name_H-M   'P 1'
#
loop_
_entity.id
_entity.type
_entity.pdbx_description
1 polymer ?
#
loop_
_entity_poly.entity_id
_entity_poly.type
_entity_poly.pdbx_seq_one_letter_code
_entity_poly.pdbx_strand_id
1 'polypeptide(L)'
;MLQFALYTPVAYTPLASGWSCSICNSGASTAAHPVTCITDVVNRPENETTSAQCPTCRSDFHLVVPDLTYLPKKYHPFVTRPVRRIFIDTDPAEEAQSKRALERDIVKLKARIADSQTKEEKLMQYCERHQAKARVYREREQEARLENQRLEEQCKGLVKQVSKFETDMSNAEISRVRLQEKGLRQEMEIARLKKENEALRRQAEQAASKQKAAAKPVPLSRRMSSGIFSVADGPESSDDELQVETNKRRITRPLPRRAREGTLTAHDFMSFAKAPAPKKPRLSDVPLRAPEMYDQQVAVPRRYSLRTCRVKEEELSDDGWR
;
A
#
# COMPACT_ATOMS: atom_id res chain seq x y z
N MET A 1 -25.81 38.62 -47.61
CA MET A 1 -25.69 38.07 -48.97
C MET A 1 -24.21 37.90 -49.29
N LEU A 2 -23.71 36.68 -49.44
CA LEU A 2 -22.33 36.41 -49.85
C LEU A 2 -22.27 36.47 -51.38
N GLN A 3 -21.50 37.42 -51.93
CA GLN A 3 -21.27 37.54 -53.36
C GLN A 3 -19.97 36.79 -53.71
N PHE A 4 -20.07 35.74 -54.54
CA PHE A 4 -18.93 34.95 -54.97
C PHE A 4 -18.52 35.35 -56.40
N ALA A 5 -17.23 35.52 -56.66
CA ALA A 5 -16.69 35.57 -58.02
C ALA A 5 -16.28 34.15 -58.45
N LEU A 6 -16.80 33.67 -59.57
CA LEU A 6 -16.39 32.41 -60.18
C LEU A 6 -15.22 32.68 -61.13
N TYR A 7 -14.09 32.00 -60.91
CA TYR A 7 -12.90 32.09 -61.74
C TYR A 7 -13.01 31.13 -62.93
N THR A 8 -12.79 31.61 -64.16
CA THR A 8 -12.59 30.79 -65.36
C THR A 8 -11.43 31.36 -66.20
N PRO A 9 -10.49 30.55 -66.72
CA PRO A 9 -9.26 31.03 -67.36
C PRO A 9 -9.36 31.32 -68.87
N VAL A 10 -10.56 31.42 -69.44
CA VAL A 10 -10.74 31.92 -70.83
C VAL A 10 -10.78 33.45 -70.79
N ALA A 11 -10.13 34.13 -71.76
CA ALA A 11 -10.16 35.59 -71.88
C ALA A 11 -11.61 36.11 -71.71
N TYR A 12 -11.82 36.84 -70.62
CA TYR A 12 -13.14 37.12 -70.06
C TYR A 12 -13.97 37.98 -71.02
N THR A 13 -15.09 37.46 -71.50
CA THR A 13 -16.23 38.29 -71.92
C THR A 13 -17.04 38.55 -70.66
N PRO A 14 -17.18 39.81 -70.19
CA PRO A 14 -17.74 40.08 -68.88
C PRO A 14 -19.23 39.78 -68.82
N LEU A 15 -19.57 38.56 -68.39
CA LEU A 15 -20.89 38.23 -67.87
C LEU A 15 -20.93 38.73 -66.42
N ALA A 16 -21.58 39.89 -66.25
CA ALA A 16 -21.89 40.58 -64.99
C ALA A 16 -20.76 41.38 -64.32
N SER A 17 -20.73 42.69 -64.64
CA SER A 17 -19.98 43.76 -63.98
C SER A 17 -20.57 44.13 -62.60
N GLY A 18 -20.64 43.15 -61.68
CA GLY A 18 -21.28 43.32 -60.37
C GLY A 18 -20.33 43.34 -59.17
N TRP A 19 -19.01 43.22 -59.37
CA TRP A 19 -18.09 43.12 -58.25
C TRP A 19 -17.79 44.49 -57.63
N SER A 20 -18.31 44.74 -56.44
CA SER A 20 -18.02 45.94 -55.66
C SER A 20 -17.23 45.58 -54.41
N CYS A 21 -16.06 46.20 -54.20
CA CYS A 21 -15.32 46.04 -52.94
C CYS A 21 -16.13 46.68 -51.81
N SER A 22 -16.45 45.93 -50.75
CA SER A 22 -17.25 46.43 -49.61
C SER A 22 -16.64 47.65 -48.91
N ILE A 23 -15.32 47.81 -48.97
CA ILE A 23 -14.59 48.95 -48.37
C ILE A 23 -14.56 50.16 -49.31
N CYS A 24 -14.51 49.95 -50.62
CA CYS A 24 -14.58 51.04 -51.61
C CYS A 24 -16.02 51.49 -51.89
N ASN A 25 -17.01 50.61 -51.70
CA ASN A 25 -18.41 50.84 -52.06
C ASN A 25 -19.22 51.53 -50.93
N SER A 26 -18.66 51.69 -49.73
CA SER A 26 -19.31 52.36 -48.60
C SER A 26 -19.28 53.89 -48.67
N GLY A 27 -18.62 54.49 -49.66
CA GLY A 27 -18.51 55.94 -49.82
C GLY A 27 -18.78 56.41 -51.24
N ALA A 28 -20.05 56.50 -51.63
CA ALA A 28 -20.61 57.33 -52.71
C ALA A 28 -19.89 57.40 -54.09
N SER A 29 -18.98 56.49 -54.40
CA SER A 29 -18.31 56.45 -55.70
C SER A 29 -18.34 55.01 -56.21
N THR A 30 -19.20 54.75 -57.19
CA THR A 30 -19.23 53.49 -57.95
C THR A 30 -17.98 53.40 -58.82
N ALA A 31 -16.81 53.30 -58.20
CA ALA A 31 -15.57 52.98 -58.88
C ALA A 31 -15.59 51.48 -59.19
N ALA A 32 -16.28 51.11 -60.27
CA ALA A 32 -16.12 49.79 -60.87
C ALA A 32 -14.64 49.66 -61.27
N HIS A 33 -13.91 48.74 -60.63
CA HIS A 33 -12.56 48.46 -61.07
C HIS A 33 -12.60 47.93 -62.50
N PRO A 34 -11.72 48.40 -63.39
CA PRO A 34 -11.55 47.77 -64.70
C PRO A 34 -11.29 46.27 -64.48
N VAL A 35 -11.98 45.43 -65.24
CA VAL A 35 -11.86 43.96 -65.17
C VAL A 35 -10.39 43.53 -65.30
N THR A 36 -9.58 44.30 -66.03
CA THR A 36 -8.14 44.11 -66.20
C THR A 36 -7.38 44.16 -64.87
N CYS A 37 -7.67 45.12 -63.99
CA CYS A 37 -6.96 45.26 -62.71
C CYS A 37 -7.22 44.09 -61.76
N ILE A 38 -8.44 43.54 -61.74
CA ILE A 38 -8.78 42.37 -60.92
C ILE A 38 -8.11 41.12 -61.50
N THR A 39 -8.13 40.98 -62.82
CA THR A 39 -7.51 39.86 -63.52
C THR A 39 -6.00 39.81 -63.26
N ASP A 40 -5.34 40.97 -63.27
CA ASP A 40 -3.89 41.07 -63.00
C ASP A 40 -3.56 40.71 -61.55
N VAL A 41 -4.40 41.10 -60.59
CA VAL A 41 -4.19 40.74 -59.17
C VAL A 41 -4.42 39.24 -58.96
N VAL A 42 -5.51 38.67 -59.48
CA VAL A 42 -5.83 37.24 -59.30
C VAL A 42 -4.79 36.34 -59.97
N ASN A 43 -4.19 36.76 -61.08
CA ASN A 43 -3.21 35.96 -61.81
C ASN A 43 -1.75 36.17 -61.35
N ARG A 44 -1.49 36.90 -60.26
CA ARG A 44 -0.12 36.98 -59.71
C ARG A 44 0.33 35.64 -59.13
N PRO A 45 1.54 35.17 -59.46
CA PRO A 45 2.06 33.88 -58.99
C PRO A 45 2.30 33.84 -57.47
N GLU A 46 2.39 35.01 -56.82
CA GLU A 46 2.61 35.14 -55.37
C GLU A 46 1.33 34.91 -54.54
N ASN A 47 0.15 34.87 -55.18
CA ASN A 47 -1.14 34.65 -54.52
C ASN A 47 -1.48 33.16 -54.39
N GLU A 48 -0.55 32.35 -53.89
CA GLU A 48 -0.84 30.96 -53.47
C GLU A 48 -1.72 30.90 -52.22
N THR A 49 -1.82 32.02 -51.50
CA THR A 49 -2.67 32.18 -50.32
C THR A 49 -4.13 32.39 -50.74
N THR A 50 -5.06 31.91 -49.92
CA THR A 50 -6.52 32.05 -50.12
C THR A 50 -7.02 33.50 -49.97
N SER A 51 -6.15 34.49 -50.07
CA SER A 51 -6.44 35.91 -49.91
C SER A 51 -5.62 36.76 -50.87
N ALA A 52 -6.24 37.72 -51.54
CA ALA A 52 -5.59 38.72 -52.37
C ALA A 52 -5.93 40.14 -51.88
N GLN A 53 -5.09 41.12 -52.20
CA GLN A 53 -5.31 42.52 -51.80
C GLN A 53 -6.00 43.32 -52.89
N CYS A 54 -6.99 44.13 -52.51
CA CYS A 54 -7.60 45.07 -53.44
C CYS A 54 -6.55 46.09 -53.91
N PRO A 55 -6.38 46.32 -55.23
CA PRO A 55 -5.37 47.26 -55.73
C PRO A 55 -5.63 48.72 -55.32
N THR A 56 -6.86 49.05 -54.90
CA THR A 56 -7.26 50.43 -54.55
C THR A 56 -7.26 50.69 -53.06
N CYS A 57 -7.92 49.86 -52.24
CA CYS A 57 -7.97 50.06 -50.79
C CYS A 57 -7.00 49.17 -50.00
N ARG A 58 -6.25 48.28 -50.68
CA ARG A 58 -5.30 47.32 -50.10
C ARG A 58 -5.89 46.37 -49.05
N SER A 59 -7.22 46.29 -48.96
CA SER A 59 -7.88 45.35 -48.06
C SER A 59 -7.75 43.92 -48.59
N ASP A 60 -7.47 42.99 -47.69
CA ASP A 60 -7.47 41.56 -48.01
C ASP A 60 -8.89 41.08 -48.33
N PHE A 61 -9.04 40.25 -49.34
CA PHE A 61 -10.27 39.54 -49.66
C PHE A 61 -9.97 38.08 -49.99
N HIS A 62 -10.88 37.17 -49.63
CA HIS A 62 -10.64 35.74 -49.80
C HIS A 62 -10.96 35.26 -51.22
N LEU A 63 -9.99 34.58 -51.84
CA LEU A 63 -10.18 33.82 -53.08
C LEU A 63 -10.71 32.43 -52.70
N VAL A 64 -12.03 32.25 -52.76
CA VAL A 64 -12.67 30.95 -52.48
C VAL A 64 -12.84 30.18 -53.78
N VAL A 65 -12.20 29.02 -53.88
CA VAL A 65 -12.55 28.03 -54.92
C VAL A 65 -13.87 27.40 -54.48
N PRO A 66 -14.96 27.53 -55.26
CA PRO A 66 -16.24 26.93 -54.88
C PRO A 66 -16.08 25.41 -54.77
N ASP A 67 -16.70 24.82 -53.77
CA ASP A 67 -16.74 23.37 -53.64
C ASP A 67 -17.49 22.79 -54.86
N LEU A 68 -16.80 21.89 -55.58
CA LEU A 68 -17.29 21.27 -56.81
C LEU A 68 -18.54 20.43 -56.55
N THR A 69 -18.83 20.03 -55.32
CA THR A 69 -20.04 19.27 -54.98
C THR A 69 -21.34 20.03 -55.28
N TYR A 70 -21.32 21.37 -55.20
CA TYR A 70 -22.48 22.23 -55.46
C TYR A 70 -22.54 22.75 -56.90
N LEU A 71 -21.54 22.44 -57.73
CA LEU A 71 -21.48 22.84 -59.12
C LEU A 71 -21.97 21.68 -60.01
N PRO A 72 -22.81 21.93 -61.03
CA PRO A 72 -23.15 20.87 -61.99
C PRO A 72 -21.90 20.32 -62.68
N LYS A 73 -21.79 18.98 -62.78
CA LYS A 73 -20.61 18.28 -63.36
C LYS A 73 -20.15 18.82 -64.72
N LYS A 74 -21.06 19.33 -65.54
CA LYS A 74 -20.75 19.97 -66.83
C LYS A 74 -19.85 21.21 -66.73
N TYR A 75 -19.80 21.85 -65.56
CA TYR A 75 -18.98 23.04 -65.32
C TYR A 75 -17.68 22.74 -64.56
N HIS A 76 -17.49 21.53 -64.02
CA HIS A 76 -16.27 21.17 -63.30
C HIS A 76 -14.97 21.39 -64.11
N PRO A 77 -14.89 21.05 -65.41
CA PRO A 77 -13.67 21.25 -66.19
C PRO A 77 -13.23 22.72 -66.29
N PHE A 78 -14.18 23.65 -66.15
CA PHE A 78 -13.94 25.09 -66.25
C PHE A 78 -13.59 25.73 -64.90
N VAL A 79 -13.84 25.02 -63.78
CA VAL A 79 -13.58 25.48 -62.40
C VAL A 79 -12.38 24.79 -61.77
N THR A 80 -11.93 23.66 -62.33
CA THR A 80 -10.64 23.06 -61.95
C THR A 80 -9.53 24.09 -62.09
N ARG A 81 -8.72 24.23 -61.03
CA ARG A 81 -7.47 25.01 -61.06
C ARG A 81 -6.77 24.73 -62.40
N PRO A 82 -6.29 25.76 -63.12
CA PRO A 82 -5.45 25.56 -64.30
C PRO A 82 -4.10 25.03 -63.85
N VAL A 83 -4.07 23.79 -63.37
CA VAL A 83 -2.85 22.99 -63.39
C VAL A 83 -2.64 22.76 -64.87
N ARG A 84 -1.83 23.62 -65.49
CA ARG A 84 -1.21 23.30 -66.77
C ARG A 84 -0.73 21.87 -66.60
N ARG A 85 -1.23 20.94 -67.42
CA ARG A 85 -0.71 19.58 -67.43
C ARG A 85 0.75 19.72 -67.85
N ILE A 86 1.64 19.81 -66.86
CA ILE A 86 3.07 19.76 -67.08
C ILE A 86 3.31 18.30 -67.42
N PHE A 87 3.30 18.02 -68.72
CA PHE A 87 3.85 16.78 -69.22
C PHE A 87 5.35 16.92 -68.99
N ILE A 88 5.83 16.31 -67.91
CA ILE A 88 7.25 16.12 -67.73
C ILE A 88 7.59 15.04 -68.74
N ASP A 89 8.18 15.42 -69.86
CA ASP A 89 8.76 14.48 -70.83
C ASP A 89 9.98 13.82 -70.16
N THR A 90 9.70 12.87 -69.26
CA THR A 90 10.72 11.97 -68.73
C THR A 90 11.00 10.92 -69.79
N ASP A 91 12.27 10.79 -70.16
CA ASP A 91 12.71 9.69 -71.00
C ASP A 91 12.26 8.34 -70.38
N PRO A 92 11.66 7.42 -71.15
CA PRO A 92 11.12 6.17 -70.63
C PRO A 92 12.19 5.30 -69.95
N ALA A 93 13.46 5.50 -70.30
CA ALA A 93 14.60 4.88 -69.64
C ALA A 93 14.83 5.41 -68.21
N GLU A 94 14.70 6.73 -67.99
CA GLU A 94 14.81 7.33 -66.66
C GLU A 94 13.61 6.97 -65.78
N GLU A 95 12.42 6.91 -66.34
CA GLU A 95 11.21 6.47 -65.62
C GLU A 95 11.35 5.02 -65.14
N ALA A 96 11.85 4.12 -65.99
CA ALA A 96 12.11 2.73 -65.61
C ALA A 96 13.18 2.61 -64.50
N GLN A 97 14.22 3.45 -64.53
CA GLN A 97 15.24 3.49 -63.47
C GLN A 97 14.68 4.02 -62.15
N SER A 98 13.90 5.12 -62.20
CA SER A 98 13.22 5.70 -61.05
C SER A 98 12.26 4.70 -60.42
N LYS A 99 11.46 4.01 -61.23
CA LYS A 99 10.55 2.96 -60.77
C LYS A 99 11.29 1.82 -60.05
N ARG A 100 12.40 1.33 -60.61
CA ARG A 100 13.23 0.30 -59.97
C ARG A 100 13.89 0.80 -58.68
N ALA A 101 14.21 2.09 -58.56
CA ALA A 101 14.71 2.68 -57.32
C ALA A 101 13.61 2.72 -56.25
N LEU A 102 12.42 3.21 -56.60
CA LEU A 102 11.26 3.25 -55.72
C LEU A 102 10.84 1.86 -55.22
N GLU A 103 10.84 0.86 -56.10
CA GLU A 103 10.54 -0.53 -55.73
C GLU A 103 11.54 -1.08 -54.70
N ARG A 104 12.84 -0.79 -54.86
CA ARG A 104 13.88 -1.16 -53.87
C ARG A 104 13.65 -0.47 -52.53
N ASP A 105 13.28 0.79 -52.53
CA ASP A 105 13.03 1.54 -51.29
C ASP A 105 11.75 1.09 -50.58
N ILE A 106 10.70 0.75 -51.32
CA ILE A 106 9.49 0.13 -50.76
C ILE A 106 9.84 -1.18 -50.06
N VAL A 107 10.66 -2.05 -50.67
CA VAL A 107 11.09 -3.31 -50.05
C VAL A 107 11.90 -3.05 -48.77
N LYS A 108 12.84 -2.10 -48.79
CA LYS A 108 13.62 -1.72 -47.61
C LYS A 108 12.74 -1.17 -46.48
N LEU A 109 11.81 -0.28 -46.79
CA LEU A 109 10.90 0.32 -45.80
C LEU A 109 9.98 -0.75 -45.20
N LYS A 110 9.45 -1.66 -46.02
CA LYS A 110 8.66 -2.81 -45.53
C LYS A 110 9.46 -3.69 -44.58
N ALA A 111 10.73 -3.99 -44.90
CA ALA A 111 11.61 -4.76 -44.02
C ALA A 111 11.87 -4.03 -42.68
N ARG A 112 12.06 -2.70 -42.72
CA ARG A 112 12.26 -1.90 -41.51
C ARG A 112 11.00 -1.83 -40.63
N ILE A 113 9.82 -1.73 -41.24
CA ILE A 113 8.55 -1.77 -40.51
C ILE A 113 8.38 -3.13 -39.83
N ALA A 114 8.64 -4.23 -40.53
CA ALA A 114 8.57 -5.57 -39.94
C ALA A 114 9.55 -5.74 -38.77
N ASP A 115 10.80 -5.29 -38.91
CA ASP A 115 11.78 -5.30 -37.81
C ASP A 115 11.31 -4.46 -36.61
N SER A 116 10.78 -3.25 -36.84
CA SER A 116 10.21 -2.40 -35.78
C SER A 116 9.06 -3.11 -35.05
N GLN A 117 8.14 -3.75 -35.79
CA GLN A 117 7.02 -4.48 -35.20
C GLN A 117 7.48 -5.65 -34.34
N THR A 118 8.48 -6.42 -34.78
CA THR A 118 9.04 -7.51 -33.95
C THR A 118 9.72 -7.00 -32.68
N LYS A 119 10.35 -5.81 -32.73
CA LYS A 119 10.97 -5.17 -31.55
C LYS A 119 9.92 -4.66 -30.58
N GLU A 120 8.86 -4.03 -31.08
CA GLU A 120 7.72 -3.58 -30.29
C GLU A 120 7.02 -4.76 -29.59
N GLU A 121 6.78 -5.86 -30.29
CA GLU A 121 6.19 -7.06 -29.70
C GLU A 121 7.05 -7.62 -28.56
N LYS A 122 8.36 -7.73 -28.77
CA LYS A 122 9.30 -8.15 -27.72
C LYS A 122 9.24 -7.20 -26.52
N LEU A 123 9.21 -5.90 -26.75
CA LEU A 123 9.11 -4.90 -25.69
C LEU A 123 7.81 -5.06 -24.90
N MET A 124 6.67 -5.26 -25.57
CA MET A 124 5.40 -5.54 -24.91
C MET A 124 5.47 -6.80 -24.05
N GLN A 125 6.03 -7.90 -24.56
CA GLN A 125 6.24 -9.13 -23.78
C GLN A 125 7.16 -8.92 -22.55
N TYR A 126 8.15 -8.03 -22.63
CA TYR A 126 8.96 -7.66 -21.47
C TYR A 126 8.14 -6.85 -20.47
N CYS A 127 7.39 -5.84 -20.92
CA CYS A 127 6.52 -5.04 -20.07
C CYS A 127 5.49 -5.92 -19.33
N GLU A 128 4.85 -6.86 -20.02
CA GLU A 128 3.90 -7.81 -19.42
C GLU A 128 4.56 -8.67 -18.35
N ARG A 129 5.75 -9.21 -18.62
CA ARG A 129 6.52 -9.99 -17.64
C ARG A 129 6.87 -9.17 -16.40
N HIS A 130 7.28 -7.90 -16.57
CA HIS A 130 7.58 -7.02 -15.44
C HIS A 130 6.31 -6.64 -14.65
N GLN A 131 5.20 -6.38 -15.33
CA GLN A 131 3.92 -6.11 -14.68
C GLN A 131 3.39 -7.33 -13.91
N ALA A 132 3.55 -8.54 -14.45
CA ALA A 132 3.22 -9.78 -13.77
C ALA A 132 4.07 -9.97 -12.50
N LYS A 133 5.39 -9.78 -12.60
CA LYS A 133 6.29 -9.83 -11.43
C LYS A 133 5.92 -8.79 -10.37
N ALA A 134 5.61 -7.55 -10.77
CA ALA A 134 5.21 -6.49 -9.87
C ALA A 134 3.87 -6.79 -9.17
N ARG A 135 2.93 -7.48 -9.84
CA ARG A 135 1.69 -7.96 -9.20
C ARG A 135 1.98 -8.97 -8.09
N VAL A 136 2.78 -10.00 -8.37
CA VAL A 136 3.16 -11.02 -7.38
C VAL A 136 3.88 -10.39 -6.18
N TYR A 137 4.76 -9.40 -6.39
CA TYR A 137 5.41 -8.72 -5.27
C TYR A 137 4.44 -7.91 -4.42
N ARG A 138 3.46 -7.21 -5.03
CA ARG A 138 2.42 -6.48 -4.28
C ARG A 138 1.55 -7.43 -3.45
N GLU A 139 1.15 -8.56 -4.00
CA GLU A 139 0.37 -9.58 -3.29
C GLU A 139 1.15 -10.12 -2.08
N ARG A 140 2.41 -10.52 -2.29
CA ARG A 140 3.28 -11.00 -1.19
C ARG A 140 3.52 -9.95 -0.11
N GLU A 141 3.64 -8.68 -0.50
CA GLU A 141 3.77 -7.59 0.46
C GLU A 141 2.49 -7.43 1.30
N GLN A 142 1.32 -7.52 0.67
CA GLN A 142 0.03 -7.48 1.38
C GLN A 142 -0.13 -8.66 2.34
N GLU A 143 0.19 -9.87 1.90
CA GLU A 143 0.19 -11.07 2.75
C GLU A 143 1.12 -10.90 3.97
N ALA A 144 2.34 -10.40 3.75
CA ALA A 144 3.28 -10.15 4.83
C ALA A 144 2.78 -9.08 5.81
N ARG A 145 2.08 -8.03 5.33
CA ARG A 145 1.46 -7.01 6.19
C ARG A 145 0.35 -7.59 7.06
N LEU A 146 -0.52 -8.44 6.49
CA LEU A 146 -1.59 -9.10 7.25
C LEU A 146 -1.03 -10.05 8.31
N GLU A 147 0.01 -10.82 7.97
CA GLU A 147 0.66 -11.70 8.94
C GLU A 147 1.34 -10.92 10.06
N ASN A 148 2.02 -9.81 9.75
CA ASN A 148 2.56 -8.92 10.78
C ASN A 148 1.47 -8.37 11.70
N GLN A 149 0.34 -7.93 11.16
CA GLN A 149 -0.79 -7.46 11.96
C GLN A 149 -1.31 -8.57 12.90
N ARG A 150 -1.44 -9.80 12.41
CA ARG A 150 -1.84 -10.96 13.21
C ARG A 150 -0.86 -11.23 14.35
N LEU A 151 0.44 -11.20 14.07
CA LEU A 151 1.50 -11.39 15.07
C LEU A 151 1.52 -10.26 16.10
N GLU A 152 1.30 -9.01 15.68
CA GLU A 152 1.18 -7.87 16.60
C GLU A 152 0.00 -8.04 17.55
N GLU A 153 -1.15 -8.50 17.07
CA GLU A 153 -2.32 -8.78 17.90
C GLU A 153 -2.04 -9.89 18.91
N GLN A 154 -1.31 -10.94 18.50
CA GLN A 154 -0.88 -12.02 19.40
C GLN A 154 0.08 -11.49 20.48
N CYS A 155 1.08 -10.70 20.10
CA CYS A 155 2.01 -10.07 21.03
C CYS A 155 1.27 -9.16 22.02
N LYS A 156 0.32 -8.34 21.56
CA LYS A 156 -0.53 -7.51 22.43
C LYS A 156 -1.34 -8.37 23.40
N GLY A 157 -1.88 -9.49 22.94
CA GLY A 157 -2.59 -10.45 23.78
C GLY A 157 -1.71 -11.04 24.88
N LEU A 158 -0.50 -11.50 24.53
CA LEU A 158 0.46 -12.05 25.48
C LEU A 158 0.94 -11.00 26.49
N VAL A 159 1.21 -9.76 26.05
CA VAL A 159 1.59 -8.66 26.94
C VAL A 159 0.49 -8.39 27.98
N LYS A 160 -0.79 -8.40 27.58
CA LYS A 160 -1.92 -8.27 28.53
C LYS A 160 -2.02 -9.44 29.51
N GLN A 161 -1.69 -10.65 29.08
CA GLN A 161 -1.67 -11.81 29.98
C GLN A 161 -0.53 -11.70 30.99
N VAL A 162 0.68 -11.34 30.54
CA VAL A 162 1.83 -11.13 31.41
C VAL A 162 1.55 -10.04 32.44
N SER A 163 1.01 -8.88 32.02
CA SER A 163 0.68 -7.80 32.96
C SER A 163 -0.37 -8.22 33.98
N LYS A 164 -1.37 -9.01 33.58
CA LYS A 164 -2.34 -9.60 34.52
C LYS A 164 -1.65 -10.51 35.53
N PHE A 165 -0.79 -11.43 35.08
CA PHE A 165 -0.04 -12.31 35.98
C PHE A 165 0.88 -11.54 36.94
N GLU A 166 1.51 -10.47 36.48
CA GLU A 166 2.31 -9.59 37.34
C GLU A 166 1.47 -8.95 38.44
N THR A 167 0.29 -8.44 38.11
CA THR A 167 -0.63 -7.89 39.12
C THR A 167 -1.13 -8.96 40.09
N ASP A 168 -1.44 -10.15 39.61
CA ASP A 168 -1.90 -11.27 40.45
C ASP A 168 -0.78 -11.74 41.40
N MET A 169 0.44 -11.84 40.91
CA MET A 169 1.62 -12.18 41.71
C MET A 169 1.90 -11.11 42.79
N SER A 170 1.82 -9.83 42.44
CA SER A 170 1.96 -8.73 43.40
C SER A 170 0.88 -8.79 44.49
N ASN A 171 -0.38 -9.03 44.12
CA ASN A 171 -1.49 -9.19 45.06
C ASN A 171 -1.31 -10.41 45.98
N ALA A 172 -0.80 -11.52 45.44
CA ALA A 172 -0.50 -12.72 46.22
C ALA A 172 0.63 -12.46 47.22
N GLU A 173 1.67 -11.72 46.83
CA GLU A 173 2.75 -11.33 47.72
C GLU A 173 2.27 -10.41 48.86
N ILE A 174 1.45 -9.40 48.55
CA ILE A 174 0.82 -8.54 49.57
C ILE A 174 -0.01 -9.39 50.55
N SER A 175 -0.78 -10.35 50.04
CA SER A 175 -1.61 -11.23 50.86
C SER A 175 -0.76 -12.13 51.76
N ARG A 176 0.36 -12.64 51.25
CA ARG A 176 1.34 -13.42 52.02
C ARG A 176 1.92 -12.60 53.17
N VAL A 177 2.35 -11.36 52.92
CA VAL A 177 2.88 -10.47 53.96
C VAL A 177 1.82 -10.18 55.02
N ARG A 178 0.57 -9.87 54.63
CA ARG A 178 -0.54 -9.66 55.56
C ARG A 178 -0.82 -10.88 56.45
N LEU A 179 -0.72 -12.09 55.90
CA LEU A 179 -0.88 -13.32 56.68
C LEU A 179 0.29 -13.53 57.66
N GLN A 180 1.53 -13.25 57.25
CA GLN A 180 2.69 -13.30 58.14
C GLN A 180 2.56 -12.29 59.30
N GLU A 181 2.15 -11.06 59.02
CA GLU A 181 1.89 -10.06 60.06
C GLU A 181 0.81 -10.51 61.05
N LYS A 182 -0.29 -11.10 60.55
CA LYS A 182 -1.34 -11.67 61.41
C LYS A 182 -0.80 -12.82 62.27
N GLY A 183 0.02 -13.70 61.69
CA GLY A 183 0.68 -14.79 62.41
C GLY A 183 1.55 -14.26 63.55
N LEU A 184 2.41 -13.28 63.28
CA LEU A 184 3.25 -12.63 64.31
C LEU A 184 2.43 -11.96 65.42
N ARG A 185 1.32 -11.28 65.06
CA ARG A 185 0.40 -10.69 66.06
C ARG A 185 -0.20 -11.75 66.97
N GLN A 186 -0.66 -12.86 66.40
CA GLN A 186 -1.21 -13.99 67.16
C GLN A 186 -0.15 -14.63 68.06
N GLU A 187 1.08 -14.81 67.58
CA GLU A 187 2.20 -15.33 68.36
C GLU A 187 2.53 -14.43 69.55
N MET A 188 2.58 -13.11 69.35
CA MET A 188 2.78 -12.13 70.44
C MET A 188 1.65 -12.20 71.48
N GLU A 189 0.39 -12.33 71.04
CA GLU A 189 -0.77 -12.43 71.94
C GLU A 189 -0.78 -13.74 72.72
N ILE A 190 -0.47 -14.86 72.06
CA ILE A 190 -0.29 -16.16 72.73
C ILE A 190 0.83 -16.06 73.76
N ALA A 191 1.96 -15.41 73.45
CA ALA A 191 3.06 -15.21 74.38
C ALA A 191 2.64 -14.34 75.58
N ARG A 192 1.84 -13.29 75.36
CA ARG A 192 1.25 -12.44 76.42
C ARG A 192 0.36 -13.26 77.35
N LEU A 193 -0.60 -13.99 76.78
CA LEU A 193 -1.54 -14.84 77.53
C LEU A 193 -0.84 -15.99 78.27
N LYS A 194 0.24 -16.55 77.72
CA LYS A 194 1.07 -17.56 78.40
C LYS A 194 1.73 -16.98 79.65
N LYS A 195 2.32 -15.79 79.56
CA LYS A 195 2.91 -15.09 80.72
C LYS A 195 1.85 -14.77 81.78
N GLU A 196 0.67 -14.31 81.36
CA GLU A 196 -0.45 -14.02 82.25
C GLU A 196 -0.96 -15.28 82.97
N ASN A 197 -1.15 -16.39 82.24
CA ASN A 197 -1.50 -17.67 82.82
C ASN A 197 -0.44 -18.20 83.81
N GLU A 198 0.84 -18.04 83.49
CA GLU A 198 1.93 -18.43 84.39
C GLU A 198 1.91 -17.61 85.69
N ALA A 199 1.68 -16.29 85.59
CA ALA A 199 1.53 -15.43 86.76
C ALA A 199 0.32 -15.83 87.63
N LEU A 200 -0.83 -16.11 87.01
CA LEU A 200 -2.03 -16.58 87.70
C LEU A 200 -1.79 -17.95 88.39
N ARG A 201 -1.08 -18.87 87.73
CA ARG A 201 -0.70 -20.15 88.35
C ARG A 201 0.17 -19.95 89.58
N ARG A 202 1.19 -19.08 89.51
CA ARG A 202 2.02 -18.74 90.67
C ARG A 202 1.20 -18.12 91.80
N GLN A 203 0.23 -17.25 91.51
CA GLN A 203 -0.68 -16.69 92.52
C GLN A 203 -1.57 -17.77 93.15
N ALA A 204 -2.13 -18.68 92.35
CA ALA A 204 -2.95 -19.78 92.84
C ALA A 204 -2.14 -20.74 93.74
N GLU A 205 -0.90 -21.06 93.37
CA GLU A 205 0.02 -21.86 94.18
C GLU A 205 0.35 -21.17 95.52
N GLN A 206 0.58 -19.86 95.52
CA GLN A 206 0.79 -19.07 96.73
C GLN A 206 -0.48 -19.02 97.60
N ALA A 207 -1.67 -18.91 97.00
CA ALA A 207 -2.94 -18.93 97.73
C ALA A 207 -3.19 -20.32 98.34
N ALA A 208 -2.95 -21.39 97.58
CA ALA A 208 -3.09 -22.77 98.03
C ALA A 208 -2.12 -23.10 99.17
N SER A 209 -0.87 -22.63 99.11
CA SER A 209 0.09 -22.82 100.20
C SER A 209 -0.32 -22.07 101.47
N LYS A 210 -0.84 -20.84 101.35
CA LYS A 210 -1.44 -20.08 102.47
C LYS A 210 -2.65 -20.78 103.06
N GLN A 211 -3.55 -21.32 102.24
CA GLN A 211 -4.72 -22.08 102.71
C GLN A 211 -4.30 -23.36 103.45
N LYS A 212 -3.34 -24.11 102.90
CA LYS A 212 -2.77 -25.30 103.58
C LYS A 212 -2.15 -24.94 104.94
N ALA A 213 -1.50 -23.78 105.06
CA ALA A 213 -0.96 -23.32 106.35
C ALA A 213 -2.06 -22.87 107.34
N ALA A 214 -3.17 -22.30 106.86
CA ALA A 214 -4.29 -21.87 107.69
C ALA A 214 -5.20 -23.02 108.13
N ALA A 215 -5.31 -24.10 107.33
CA ALA A 215 -6.05 -25.30 107.68
C ALA A 215 -5.32 -26.10 108.76
N LYS A 216 -5.63 -25.82 110.04
CA LYS A 216 -5.21 -26.67 111.16
C LYS A 216 -5.72 -28.09 110.94
N PRO A 217 -4.94 -29.15 111.26
CA PRO A 217 -5.35 -30.53 111.06
C PRO A 217 -6.56 -30.84 111.93
N VAL A 218 -7.75 -30.86 111.32
CA VAL A 218 -8.96 -31.37 111.97
C VAL A 218 -8.90 -32.90 111.90
N PRO A 219 -8.99 -33.61 113.03
CA PRO A 219 -8.88 -35.06 113.06
C PRO A 219 -10.04 -35.72 112.31
N LEU A 220 -9.70 -36.56 111.34
CA LEU A 220 -10.63 -37.32 110.49
C LEU A 220 -11.43 -38.34 111.33
N SER A 221 -12.74 -38.09 111.47
CA SER A 221 -13.71 -39.08 111.91
C SER A 221 -14.15 -39.97 110.72
N ARG A 222 -13.78 -41.25 110.85
CA ARG A 222 -14.39 -42.47 110.31
C ARG A 222 -15.28 -42.37 109.06
N ARG A 223 -14.68 -42.84 107.96
CA ARG A 223 -15.29 -43.38 106.73
C ARG A 223 -16.47 -44.32 107.04
N MET A 224 -17.67 -43.97 106.57
CA MET A 224 -18.78 -44.91 106.40
C MET A 224 -19.04 -45.13 104.92
N SER A 225 -19.06 -46.41 104.57
CA SER A 225 -19.44 -47.03 103.32
C SER A 225 -20.93 -46.85 103.01
N SER A 226 -21.25 -46.41 101.81
CA SER A 226 -22.46 -46.74 101.03
C SER A 226 -22.21 -46.14 99.64
N GLY A 227 -22.35 -46.84 98.52
CA GLY A 227 -23.36 -47.82 98.20
C GLY A 227 -24.32 -47.16 97.21
N ILE A 228 -24.09 -47.43 95.92
CA ILE A 228 -25.09 -47.57 94.85
C ILE A 228 -25.98 -46.35 94.57
N PHE A 229 -25.90 -45.78 93.36
CA PHE A 229 -27.07 -45.60 92.49
C PHE A 229 -26.63 -45.32 91.04
N SER A 230 -27.21 -46.13 90.13
CA SER A 230 -27.30 -45.90 88.68
C SER A 230 -28.24 -44.74 88.34
N VAL A 231 -28.45 -44.51 87.04
CA VAL A 231 -29.42 -43.62 86.34
C VAL A 231 -28.67 -42.47 85.66
N ALA A 232 -28.29 -42.59 84.38
CA ALA A 232 -29.09 -42.53 83.15
C ALA A 232 -29.10 -41.11 82.54
N ASP A 233 -29.14 -41.09 81.21
CA ASP A 233 -29.60 -40.02 80.33
C ASP A 233 -28.66 -38.83 80.02
N GLY A 234 -27.87 -39.04 78.96
CA GLY A 234 -27.90 -38.18 77.77
C GLY A 234 -27.08 -36.88 77.76
N PRO A 235 -26.91 -36.23 76.59
CA PRO A 235 -27.39 -36.63 75.26
C PRO A 235 -26.26 -37.09 74.35
N GLU A 236 -26.66 -37.84 73.32
CA GLU A 236 -25.99 -37.91 72.04
C GLU A 236 -25.66 -36.49 71.56
N SER A 237 -24.41 -36.06 71.74
CA SER A 237 -23.87 -34.97 70.96
C SER A 237 -23.43 -35.59 69.65
N SER A 238 -24.26 -35.38 68.63
CA SER A 238 -23.97 -35.71 67.25
C SER A 238 -22.58 -35.18 66.87
N ASP A 239 -21.61 -36.09 66.78
CA ASP A 239 -20.50 -35.97 65.84
C ASP A 239 -21.08 -36.15 64.43
N ASP A 240 -21.91 -35.19 64.04
CA ASP A 240 -22.40 -34.96 62.69
C ASP A 240 -21.73 -33.67 62.20
N GLU A 241 -20.41 -33.73 62.06
CA GLU A 241 -19.71 -32.74 61.25
C GLU A 241 -18.60 -33.42 60.45
N LEU A 242 -19.06 -33.98 59.33
CA LEU A 242 -18.33 -33.97 58.09
C LEU A 242 -16.94 -34.64 58.16
N GLN A 243 -16.98 -35.97 58.27
CA GLN A 243 -16.21 -36.74 57.28
C GLN A 243 -16.70 -36.32 55.89
N VAL A 244 -16.17 -35.20 55.39
CA VAL A 244 -16.13 -34.98 53.95
C VAL A 244 -15.29 -36.15 53.45
N GLU A 245 -15.99 -37.19 53.01
CA GLU A 245 -15.65 -38.02 51.89
C GLU A 245 -15.13 -37.12 50.75
N THR A 246 -13.89 -36.70 50.88
CA THR A 246 -12.99 -36.61 49.74
C THR A 246 -12.36 -37.98 49.56
N ASN A 247 -13.22 -38.99 49.50
CA ASN A 247 -13.07 -40.08 48.56
C ASN A 247 -13.24 -39.50 47.13
N LYS A 248 -12.43 -38.47 46.82
CA LYS A 248 -11.96 -38.22 45.48
C LYS A 248 -11.11 -39.44 45.21
N ARG A 249 -11.77 -40.53 44.78
CA ARG A 249 -11.20 -41.44 43.80
C ARG A 249 -10.41 -40.53 42.89
N ARG A 250 -9.07 -40.61 42.96
CA ARG A 250 -8.25 -40.02 41.92
C ARG A 250 -8.79 -40.69 40.67
N ILE A 251 -9.66 -39.99 39.96
CA ILE A 251 -9.75 -40.14 38.53
C ILE A 251 -8.37 -39.68 38.11
N THR A 252 -7.41 -40.59 38.18
CA THR A 252 -6.28 -40.64 37.28
C THR A 252 -6.92 -40.65 35.90
N ARG A 253 -7.30 -39.46 35.42
CA ARG A 253 -7.36 -39.23 33.99
C ARG A 253 -6.01 -39.73 33.52
N PRO A 254 -5.95 -40.79 32.69
CA PRO A 254 -4.69 -41.15 32.10
C PRO A 254 -4.12 -39.86 31.52
N LEU A 255 -2.91 -39.51 31.94
CA LEU A 255 -2.14 -38.42 31.33
C LEU A 255 -2.39 -38.52 29.83
N PRO A 256 -2.71 -37.41 29.13
CA PRO A 256 -2.84 -37.44 27.69
C PRO A 256 -1.60 -38.19 27.21
N ARG A 257 -1.81 -39.40 26.66
CA ARG A 257 -0.75 -40.13 25.99
C ARG A 257 -0.34 -39.11 24.94
N ARG A 258 0.79 -38.43 25.17
CA ARG A 258 1.59 -37.87 24.10
C ARG A 258 1.57 -38.99 23.09
N ALA A 259 0.91 -38.76 21.96
CA ALA A 259 1.20 -39.53 20.78
C ALA A 259 2.73 -39.52 20.74
N ARG A 260 3.30 -40.68 21.04
CA ARG A 260 4.72 -40.90 21.02
C ARG A 260 4.98 -40.79 19.53
N GLU A 261 5.19 -39.56 19.07
CA GLU A 261 5.85 -39.30 17.80
C GLU A 261 7.05 -40.22 17.85
N GLY A 262 7.00 -41.19 16.94
CA GLY A 262 7.91 -42.31 16.93
C GLY A 262 9.29 -41.75 17.18
N THR A 263 9.89 -42.21 18.28
CA THR A 263 11.33 -42.19 18.41
C THR A 263 11.77 -43.12 17.29
N LEU A 264 11.91 -42.54 16.09
CA LEU A 264 12.67 -43.08 15.00
C LEU A 264 14.02 -43.34 15.64
N THR A 265 14.21 -44.61 15.97
CA THR A 265 15.49 -45.20 16.29
C THR A 265 16.48 -44.61 15.31
N ALA A 266 17.53 -44.00 15.87
CA ALA A 266 18.64 -43.39 15.15
C ALA A 266 19.49 -44.44 14.40
N HIS A 267 18.86 -45.49 13.86
CA HIS A 267 19.53 -46.62 13.23
C HIS A 267 18.93 -47.05 11.87
N ASP A 268 17.81 -46.46 11.42
CA ASP A 268 17.28 -46.70 10.06
C ASP A 268 17.33 -45.48 9.13
N PHE A 269 17.99 -44.39 9.55
CA PHE A 269 18.24 -43.21 8.70
C PHE A 269 19.64 -43.21 8.06
N MET A 270 20.24 -44.40 7.88
CA MET A 270 21.52 -44.58 7.18
C MET A 270 21.42 -45.61 6.05
N SER A 271 20.47 -45.40 5.14
CA SER A 271 20.51 -46.07 3.83
C SER A 271 19.75 -45.30 2.75
N PHE A 272 19.70 -43.96 2.85
CA PHE A 272 19.74 -43.17 1.63
C PHE A 272 21.21 -43.08 1.22
N ALA A 273 21.56 -43.90 0.22
CA ALA A 273 22.77 -43.71 -0.56
C ALA A 273 22.92 -42.20 -0.81
N LYS A 274 23.97 -41.66 -0.21
CA LYS A 274 24.37 -40.26 -0.28
C LYS A 274 24.62 -39.95 -1.74
N ALA A 275 23.60 -39.49 -2.45
CA ALA A 275 23.82 -38.77 -3.69
C ALA A 275 24.84 -37.67 -3.32
N PRO A 276 25.97 -37.57 -4.03
CA PRO A 276 27.00 -36.60 -3.71
C PRO A 276 26.33 -35.23 -3.67
N ALA A 277 26.36 -34.60 -2.50
CA ALA A 277 25.80 -33.27 -2.32
C ALA A 277 26.30 -32.39 -3.47
N PRO A 278 25.42 -31.66 -4.18
CA PRO A 278 25.88 -30.75 -5.21
C PRO A 278 26.89 -29.82 -4.54
N LYS A 279 28.15 -29.91 -4.98
CA LYS A 279 29.23 -29.12 -4.43
C LYS A 279 28.75 -27.67 -4.52
N LYS A 280 28.60 -27.02 -3.37
CA LYS A 280 28.35 -25.58 -3.34
C LYS A 280 29.44 -24.96 -4.22
N PRO A 281 29.08 -24.21 -5.27
CA PRO A 281 30.09 -23.58 -6.12
C PRO A 281 31.00 -22.80 -5.18
N ARG A 282 32.31 -23.08 -5.27
CA ARG A 282 33.29 -22.31 -4.52
C ARG A 282 33.12 -20.86 -4.97
N LEU A 283 33.30 -19.90 -4.06
CA LEU A 283 33.20 -18.47 -4.38
C LEU A 283 34.15 -18.05 -5.53
N SER A 284 35.14 -18.89 -5.87
CA SER A 284 36.05 -18.76 -7.01
C SER A 284 35.49 -19.26 -8.35
N ASP A 285 34.44 -20.09 -8.34
CA ASP A 285 33.89 -20.77 -9.54
C ASP A 285 32.61 -20.13 -10.05
N VAL A 286 32.10 -19.11 -9.35
CA VAL A 286 31.11 -18.19 -9.91
C VAL A 286 31.88 -17.38 -10.94
N PRO A 287 31.64 -17.54 -12.26
CA PRO A 287 32.15 -16.58 -13.22
C PRO A 287 31.67 -15.25 -12.69
N LEU A 288 32.59 -14.30 -12.47
CA LEU A 288 32.23 -12.90 -12.34
C LEU A 288 31.40 -12.59 -13.57
N ARG A 289 30.08 -12.78 -13.45
CA ARG A 289 29.12 -12.27 -14.38
C ARG A 289 29.38 -10.80 -14.22
N ALA A 290 30.08 -10.26 -15.22
CA ALA A 290 30.39 -8.85 -15.29
C ALA A 290 29.13 -8.14 -14.82
N PRO A 291 29.22 -7.19 -13.87
CA PRO A 291 28.07 -6.41 -13.49
C PRO A 291 27.40 -6.05 -14.80
N GLU A 292 26.16 -6.51 -15.01
CA GLU A 292 25.34 -5.92 -16.04
C GLU A 292 25.27 -4.48 -15.57
N MET A 293 26.20 -3.71 -16.11
CA MET A 293 26.24 -2.27 -16.08
C MET A 293 24.84 -1.94 -16.51
N TYR A 294 24.05 -1.53 -15.53
CA TYR A 294 22.90 -0.69 -15.78
C TYR A 294 23.42 0.35 -16.78
N ASP A 295 23.00 0.23 -18.04
CA ASP A 295 23.11 1.29 -19.02
C ASP A 295 22.19 2.41 -18.54
N GLN A 296 22.65 3.07 -17.49
CA GLN A 296 22.14 4.30 -16.95
C GLN A 296 23.03 5.42 -17.49
N GLN A 297 23.11 5.48 -18.82
CA GLN A 297 23.61 6.62 -19.56
C GLN A 297 22.58 7.02 -20.62
N VAL A 298 21.37 7.35 -20.18
CA VAL A 298 20.63 8.42 -20.86
C VAL A 298 21.18 9.71 -20.28
N ALA A 299 22.22 10.23 -20.96
CA ALA A 299 22.75 11.56 -20.74
C ALA A 299 21.62 12.58 -20.99
N VAL A 300 20.95 12.99 -19.92
CA VAL A 300 20.14 14.21 -19.95
C VAL A 300 21.13 15.38 -19.89
N PRO A 301 21.16 16.29 -20.87
CA PRO A 301 22.04 17.44 -20.81
C PRO A 301 21.53 18.39 -19.72
N ARG A 302 22.15 18.32 -18.53
CA ARG A 302 22.05 19.36 -17.50
C ARG A 302 22.82 20.59 -17.96
N ARG A 303 22.17 21.43 -18.77
CA ARG A 303 22.34 22.88 -18.69
C ARG A 303 21.11 23.41 -17.98
N TYR A 304 21.27 23.81 -16.73
CA TYR A 304 20.95 25.15 -16.23
C TYR A 304 21.30 25.18 -14.74
N SER A 305 22.35 25.96 -14.47
CA SER A 305 22.69 26.54 -13.19
C SER A 305 21.48 27.30 -12.65
N LEU A 306 20.94 26.87 -11.51
CA LEU A 306 20.17 27.74 -10.63
C LEU A 306 20.62 27.50 -9.18
N ARG A 307 21.47 28.43 -8.76
CA ARG A 307 21.58 29.08 -7.45
C ARG A 307 20.89 28.37 -6.29
N THR A 308 21.72 28.09 -5.30
CA THR A 308 21.42 27.92 -3.88
C THR A 308 20.33 28.89 -3.36
N CYS A 309 19.11 28.39 -3.20
CA CYS A 309 18.14 29.00 -2.29
C CYS A 309 18.47 28.50 -0.87
N ARG A 310 19.19 29.36 -0.15
CA ARG A 310 19.38 29.32 1.30
C ARG A 310 17.99 29.52 1.93
N VAL A 311 17.35 28.45 2.37
CA VAL A 311 16.15 28.55 3.21
C VAL A 311 16.62 29.13 4.55
N LYS A 312 16.31 30.41 4.78
CA LYS A 312 16.30 30.99 6.11
C LYS A 312 15.14 30.34 6.85
N GLU A 313 15.44 29.69 7.96
CA GLU A 313 14.48 29.42 9.02
C GLU A 313 14.03 30.80 9.54
N GLU A 314 12.82 31.20 9.17
CA GLU A 314 12.10 32.27 9.85
C GLU A 314 11.43 31.66 11.08
N GLU A 315 11.89 32.13 12.24
CA GLU A 315 11.24 31.98 13.53
C GLU A 315 9.80 32.53 13.41
N LEU A 316 8.81 31.62 13.40
CA LEU A 316 7.44 32.00 13.72
C LEU A 316 7.35 32.16 15.25
N SER A 317 7.50 33.40 15.68
CA SER A 317 7.06 33.88 16.98
C SER A 317 5.53 33.90 16.99
N ASP A 318 4.94 32.91 17.65
CA ASP A 318 3.53 32.92 18.04
C ASP A 318 3.36 33.89 19.22
N ASP A 319 3.27 35.18 18.92
CA ASP A 319 2.79 36.19 19.87
C ASP A 319 1.55 36.90 19.29
N GLY A 320 0.42 36.62 19.94
CA GLY A 320 -0.54 37.66 20.28
C GLY A 320 -1.67 37.93 19.29
N TRP A 321 -2.79 37.21 19.46
CA TRP A 321 -4.12 37.81 19.38
C TRP A 321 -5.04 37.25 20.49
N ARG A 322 -5.39 38.16 21.41
CA ARG A 322 -6.31 38.09 22.58
C ARG A 322 -5.73 37.61 23.90
#